data_AF-A0A7R9UVF9-F1
#
_entry.id   AF-A0A7R9UVF9-F1
#
_cell.length_a   1.000
_cell.length_b   1.000
_cell.length_c   1.000
_cell.angle_alpha   90.00
_cell.angle_beta   90.00
_cell.angle_gamma   90.00
#
_symmetry.space_group_name_H-M   'P 1'
#
loop_
_entity.id
_entity.type
_entity.pdbx_description
1 polymer ?
#
loop_
_entity_poly.entity_id
_entity_poly.type
_entity_poly.pdbx_seq_one_letter_code
_entity_poly.pdbx_strand_id
1 'polypeptide(L)'
;AHGDTSKCWVVGAPPLDAPPSAGAGDAPAPDGLRRRRKLALVAREALWVGISAVRPGVTLGEVGAAIGQHIADAGYSSVIAFVGHGIGSRFHEAPAVRHAAGGPSAGVVLLSGMALTLEPMVNEGSPAVRIDADGWTARTLDGRDSAQWEHTIAVSADGAEVLTLRPGEVPPLISS
;
A
#
# COMPACT_ATOMS: atom_id res chain seq x y z
N ALA A 1 -9.03 2.48 21.05
CA ALA A 1 -8.28 1.83 19.97
C ALA A 1 -7.90 2.89 18.95
N HIS A 2 -6.72 2.77 18.33
CA HIS A 2 -6.28 3.61 17.22
C HIS A 2 -6.81 3.05 15.90
N GLY A 3 -6.95 3.92 14.89
CA GLY A 3 -7.19 3.54 13.50
C GLY A 3 -6.29 4.39 12.60
N ASP A 4 -5.72 3.79 11.57
CA ASP A 4 -4.75 4.44 10.68
C ASP A 4 -5.06 4.19 9.21
N THR A 5 -4.90 5.23 8.40
CA THR A 5 -5.15 5.20 6.96
C THR A 5 -4.55 6.41 6.26
N SER A 6 -4.06 6.19 5.05
CA SER A 6 -3.52 7.22 4.17
C SER A 6 -3.85 6.94 2.70
N LYS A 7 -3.87 7.99 1.89
CA LYS A 7 -4.24 7.96 0.48
C LYS A 7 -3.40 8.94 -0.33
N CYS A 8 -2.91 8.51 -1.48
CA CYS A 8 -2.27 9.37 -2.45
C CYS A 8 -3.29 10.02 -3.40
N TRP A 9 -3.16 11.33 -3.59
CA TRP A 9 -3.91 12.10 -4.58
C TRP A 9 -2.97 12.63 -5.65
N VAL A 10 -3.44 12.65 -6.89
CA VAL A 10 -2.72 13.30 -7.99
C VAL A 10 -3.43 14.61 -8.30
N VAL A 11 -2.82 15.72 -7.87
CA VAL A 11 -3.36 17.06 -8.09
C VAL A 11 -3.51 17.33 -9.59
N GLY A 12 -4.71 17.73 -10.01
CA GLY A 12 -5.05 17.93 -11.42
C GLY A 12 -5.57 16.69 -12.15
N ALA A 13 -5.81 15.58 -11.46
CA ALA A 13 -6.46 14.39 -12.02
C ALA A 13 -7.67 13.94 -11.18
N PRO A 14 -8.63 13.19 -11.75
CA PRO A 14 -9.73 12.59 -10.99
C PRO A 14 -9.24 11.63 -9.90
N PRO A 15 -10.05 11.36 -8.85
CA PRO A 15 -9.72 10.37 -7.83
C PRO A 15 -9.41 8.99 -8.43
N LEU A 16 -8.54 8.22 -7.78
CA LEU A 16 -8.08 6.90 -8.25
C LEU A 16 -9.01 5.75 -7.86
N ASP A 17 -9.87 5.99 -6.89
CA ASP A 17 -10.77 5.06 -6.22
C ASP A 17 -12.25 5.38 -6.44
N ALA A 18 -12.54 6.38 -7.28
CA ALA A 18 -13.88 6.68 -7.73
C ALA A 18 -14.37 5.60 -8.73
N PRO A 19 -15.68 5.31 -8.77
CA PRO A 19 -16.24 4.45 -9.79
C PRO A 19 -15.91 4.98 -11.19
N PRO A 20 -15.69 4.10 -12.19
CA PRO A 20 -15.44 4.52 -13.55
C PRO A 20 -16.61 5.38 -14.04
N SER A 21 -16.34 6.66 -14.34
CA SER A 21 -17.35 7.55 -14.91
C SER A 21 -17.60 7.16 -16.37
N ALA A 22 -18.84 6.82 -16.71
CA ALA A 22 -19.23 6.66 -18.11
C ALA A 22 -19.02 7.98 -18.86
N GLY A 23 -18.10 8.01 -19.83
CA GLY A 23 -18.07 9.06 -20.86
C GLY A 23 -17.09 10.22 -20.70
N ALA A 24 -16.11 10.18 -19.79
CA ALA A 24 -15.00 11.12 -19.85
C ALA A 24 -13.96 10.64 -20.87
N GLY A 25 -14.03 11.14 -22.11
CA GLY A 25 -12.92 11.04 -23.03
C GLY A 25 -11.76 11.86 -22.48
N ASP A 26 -10.73 11.19 -21.96
CA ASP A 26 -9.54 11.87 -21.44
C ASP A 26 -8.83 12.59 -22.59
N ALA A 27 -8.88 13.92 -22.60
CA ALA A 27 -7.88 14.70 -23.32
C ALA A 27 -6.49 14.25 -22.83
N PRO A 28 -5.47 14.17 -23.70
CA PRO A 28 -4.17 13.67 -23.30
C PRO A 28 -3.58 14.53 -22.18
N ALA A 29 -3.60 14.01 -20.95
CA ALA A 29 -2.97 14.62 -19.79
C ALA A 29 -1.47 14.81 -20.03
N PRO A 30 -0.79 15.85 -19.50
CA PRO A 30 0.65 15.99 -19.64
C PRO A 30 1.42 14.75 -19.15
N ASP A 31 2.57 14.45 -19.75
CA ASP A 31 3.35 13.22 -19.48
C ASP A 31 3.65 13.01 -17.99
N GLY A 32 4.04 14.07 -17.27
CA GLY A 32 4.27 14.01 -15.83
C GLY A 32 3.02 13.65 -15.02
N LEU A 33 1.84 14.12 -15.43
CA LEU A 33 0.57 13.78 -14.79
C LEU A 33 0.23 12.31 -15.01
N ARG A 34 0.44 11.80 -16.23
CA ARG A 34 0.23 10.38 -16.56
C ARG A 34 1.15 9.46 -15.75
N ARG A 35 2.43 9.81 -15.62
CA ARG A 35 3.41 9.03 -14.84
C ARG A 35 3.06 8.97 -13.36
N ARG A 36 2.74 10.11 -12.74
CA ARG A 36 2.30 10.19 -11.33
C ARG A 36 1.00 9.44 -11.09
N ARG A 37 0.05 9.54 -12.02
CA ARG A 37 -1.20 8.76 -11.96
C ARG A 37 -0.93 7.26 -11.99
N LYS A 38 -0.05 6.79 -12.88
CA LYS A 38 0.34 5.37 -12.92
C LYS A 38 1.01 4.93 -11.62
N LEU A 39 1.98 5.69 -11.12
CA LEU A 39 2.66 5.38 -9.85
C LEU A 39 1.66 5.25 -8.69
N ALA A 40 0.75 6.22 -8.55
CA ALA A 40 -0.24 6.22 -7.49
C ALA A 40 -1.31 5.12 -7.64
N LEU A 41 -1.63 4.70 -8.88
CA LEU A 41 -2.47 3.53 -9.15
C LEU A 41 -1.78 2.23 -8.71
N VAL A 42 -0.51 2.06 -9.05
CA VAL A 42 0.27 0.87 -8.65
C VAL A 42 0.38 0.76 -7.13
N ALA A 43 0.58 1.88 -6.42
CA ALA A 43 0.57 1.87 -4.95
C ALA A 43 -0.78 1.43 -4.37
N ARG A 44 -1.90 1.90 -4.96
CA ARG A 44 -3.25 1.45 -4.58
C ARG A 44 -3.45 -0.03 -4.87
N GLU A 45 -3.10 -0.50 -6.06
CA GLU A 45 -3.23 -1.90 -6.44
C GLU A 45 -2.40 -2.80 -5.54
N ALA A 46 -1.16 -2.41 -5.22
CA ALA A 46 -0.28 -3.13 -4.30
C ALA A 46 -0.90 -3.30 -2.91
N LEU A 47 -1.56 -2.25 -2.38
CA LEU A 47 -2.33 -2.36 -1.13
C LEU A 47 -3.41 -3.44 -1.25
N TRP A 48 -4.22 -3.39 -2.31
CA TRP A 48 -5.35 -4.31 -2.49
C TRP A 48 -4.91 -5.75 -2.84
N VAL A 49 -3.78 -5.94 -3.51
CA VAL A 49 -3.10 -7.25 -3.66
C VAL A 49 -2.75 -7.81 -2.29
N GLY A 50 -2.15 -6.99 -1.42
CA GLY A 50 -1.84 -7.38 -0.04
C GLY A 50 -3.08 -7.77 0.76
N ILE A 51 -4.13 -6.94 0.72
CA ILE A 51 -5.42 -7.21 1.39
C ILE A 51 -6.02 -8.53 0.89
N SER A 52 -5.97 -8.80 -0.42
CA SER A 52 -6.51 -10.04 -1.01
C SER A 52 -5.73 -11.30 -0.62
N ALA A 53 -4.45 -11.16 -0.26
CA ALA A 53 -3.61 -12.26 0.22
C ALA A 53 -3.81 -12.58 1.71
N VAL A 54 -4.40 -11.66 2.48
CA VAL A 54 -4.61 -11.84 3.92
C VAL A 54 -5.76 -12.82 4.18
N ARG A 55 -5.44 -13.88 4.93
CA ARG A 55 -6.38 -14.83 5.52
C ARG A 55 -5.68 -15.63 6.63
N PRO A 56 -6.42 -16.25 7.56
CA PRO A 56 -5.81 -17.11 8.57
C PRO A 56 -4.92 -18.20 7.96
N GLY A 57 -3.76 -18.45 8.57
CA GLY A 57 -2.81 -19.48 8.15
C GLY A 57 -1.79 -19.05 7.10
N VAL A 58 -2.00 -17.92 6.42
CA VAL A 58 -0.98 -17.29 5.55
C VAL A 58 0.05 -16.56 6.40
N THR A 59 1.30 -16.52 5.94
CA THR A 59 2.37 -15.79 6.60
C THR A 59 2.47 -14.34 6.14
N LEU A 60 2.98 -13.44 7.01
CA LEU A 60 3.30 -12.07 6.59
C LEU A 60 4.33 -12.02 5.44
N GLY A 61 5.21 -13.03 5.35
CA GLY A 61 6.15 -13.15 4.24
C GLY A 61 5.46 -13.37 2.90
N GLU A 62 4.41 -14.18 2.85
CA GLU A 62 3.59 -14.40 1.65
C GLU A 62 2.83 -13.13 1.24
N VAL A 63 2.24 -12.41 2.22
CA VAL A 63 1.59 -11.11 1.95
C VAL A 63 2.59 -10.10 1.39
N GLY A 64 3.74 -9.95 2.05
CA GLY A 64 4.80 -9.06 1.59
C GLY A 64 5.36 -9.44 0.20
N ALA A 65 5.48 -10.72 -0.09
CA ALA A 65 5.91 -11.21 -1.41
C ALA A 65 4.88 -10.87 -2.50
N ALA A 66 3.58 -11.05 -2.25
CA ALA A 66 2.53 -10.70 -3.22
C ALA A 66 2.56 -9.19 -3.55
N ILE A 67 2.65 -8.35 -2.53
CA ILE A 67 2.75 -6.89 -2.68
C ILE A 67 4.01 -6.50 -3.47
N GLY A 68 5.17 -7.02 -3.07
CA GLY A 68 6.45 -6.72 -3.68
C GLY A 68 6.52 -7.17 -5.14
N GLN A 69 5.94 -8.33 -5.47
CA GLN A 69 5.89 -8.85 -6.83
C GLN A 69 5.04 -7.95 -7.74
N HIS A 70 3.85 -7.55 -7.30
CA HIS A 70 2.99 -6.62 -8.06
C HIS A 70 3.73 -5.29 -8.37
N ILE A 71 4.41 -4.74 -7.38
CA ILE A 71 5.19 -3.50 -7.53
C ILE A 71 6.32 -3.68 -8.55
N ALA A 72 7.06 -4.80 -8.45
CA ALA A 72 8.18 -5.09 -9.35
C ALA A 72 7.72 -5.32 -10.80
N ASP A 73 6.64 -6.07 -11.00
CA ASP A 73 6.07 -6.36 -12.33
C ASP A 73 5.57 -5.09 -13.03
N ALA A 74 5.11 -4.10 -12.25
CA ALA A 74 4.74 -2.79 -12.77
C ALA A 74 5.94 -1.88 -13.10
N GLY A 75 7.18 -2.31 -12.80
CA GLY A 75 8.42 -1.58 -13.07
C GLY A 75 8.81 -0.57 -11.98
N TYR A 76 8.31 -0.73 -10.77
CA TYR A 76 8.54 0.14 -9.61
C TYR A 76 9.31 -0.60 -8.51
N SER A 77 9.65 0.08 -7.42
CA SER A 77 10.28 -0.56 -6.25
C SER A 77 9.52 -0.29 -4.95
N SER A 78 9.53 -1.26 -4.03
CA SER A 78 8.96 -1.10 -2.70
C SER A 78 9.99 -0.47 -1.76
N VAL A 79 9.60 0.53 -0.99
CA VAL A 79 10.41 1.01 0.14
C VAL A 79 10.55 -0.10 1.19
N ILE A 80 11.76 -0.29 1.71
CA ILE A 80 12.08 -1.33 2.72
C ILE A 80 12.44 -0.77 4.10
N ALA A 81 12.65 0.54 4.18
CA ALA A 81 13.01 1.25 5.42
C ALA A 81 11.80 1.47 6.35
N PHE A 82 10.60 1.46 5.79
CA PHE A 82 9.32 1.60 6.49
C PHE A 82 8.44 0.41 6.19
N VAL A 83 7.55 0.09 7.13
CA VAL A 83 6.74 -1.12 7.18
C VAL A 83 5.40 -0.76 7.81
N GLY A 84 4.38 -1.55 7.50
CA GLY A 84 3.16 -1.54 8.28
C GLY A 84 3.38 -2.12 9.67
N HIS A 85 2.31 -2.16 10.45
CA HIS A 85 2.40 -2.50 11.86
C HIS A 85 1.12 -3.13 12.39
N GLY A 86 1.23 -3.83 13.52
CA GLY A 86 0.08 -4.11 14.36
C GLY A 86 -0.50 -2.81 14.90
N ILE A 87 -1.83 -2.75 15.03
CA ILE A 87 -2.54 -1.58 15.51
C ILE A 87 -3.71 -1.98 16.40
N GLY A 88 -3.94 -1.20 17.46
CA GLY A 88 -5.07 -1.43 18.35
C GLY A 88 -5.01 -0.57 19.60
N SER A 89 -4.49 -1.14 20.69
CA SER A 89 -4.35 -0.41 21.96
C SER A 89 -3.15 0.53 21.96
N ARG A 90 -2.10 0.16 21.21
CA ARG A 90 -0.95 1.00 20.90
C ARG A 90 -1.05 1.46 19.46
N PHE A 91 -0.47 2.62 19.17
CA PHE A 91 -0.50 3.18 17.83
C PHE A 91 0.34 2.33 16.85
N HIS A 92 1.59 2.06 17.19
CA HIS A 92 2.43 1.08 16.52
C HIS A 92 2.72 -0.09 17.47
N GLU A 93 2.38 -1.32 17.07
CA GLU A 93 2.75 -2.55 17.78
C GLU A 93 3.18 -3.67 16.83
N ALA A 94 3.68 -4.76 17.39
CA ALA A 94 4.04 -5.94 16.59
C ALA A 94 2.78 -6.56 15.96
N PRO A 95 2.91 -7.23 14.81
CA PRO A 95 4.13 -7.43 14.03
C PRO A 95 4.47 -6.25 13.11
N ALA A 96 5.73 -6.14 12.69
CA ALA A 96 6.13 -5.28 11.59
C ALA A 96 5.72 -5.93 10.25
N VAL A 97 5.03 -5.20 9.38
CA VAL A 97 4.46 -5.73 8.13
C VAL A 97 5.24 -5.20 6.93
N ARG A 98 6.12 -6.02 6.38
CA ARG A 98 6.96 -5.64 5.24
C ARG A 98 6.18 -5.79 3.93
N HIS A 99 6.28 -4.81 3.04
CA HIS A 99 5.63 -4.76 1.71
C HIS A 99 6.48 -5.37 0.59
N ALA A 100 7.38 -6.28 0.94
CA ALA A 100 8.28 -6.99 0.04
C ALA A 100 8.64 -8.34 0.66
N ALA A 101 9.16 -9.28 -0.14
CA ALA A 101 9.53 -10.60 0.34
C ALA A 101 10.58 -10.56 1.48
N GLY A 102 10.46 -11.50 2.42
CA GLY A 102 11.40 -11.69 3.53
C GLY A 102 11.21 -10.71 4.69
N GLY A 103 12.28 -10.51 5.46
CA GLY A 103 12.27 -9.67 6.67
C GLY A 103 11.98 -10.43 7.98
N PRO A 104 12.17 -9.79 9.15
CA PRO A 104 12.14 -10.48 10.44
C PRO A 104 10.79 -11.11 10.80
N SER A 105 9.69 -10.48 10.36
CA SER A 105 8.33 -10.96 10.62
C SER A 105 7.78 -11.88 9.53
N ALA A 106 8.59 -12.27 8.53
CA ALA A 106 8.12 -13.09 7.41
C ALA A 106 7.49 -14.42 7.84
N GLY A 107 7.95 -15.01 8.95
CA GLY A 107 7.40 -16.26 9.48
C GLY A 107 6.18 -16.11 10.38
N VAL A 108 5.69 -14.88 10.64
CA VAL A 108 4.48 -14.68 11.45
C VAL A 108 3.27 -15.18 10.69
N VAL A 109 2.58 -16.17 11.24
CA VAL A 109 1.32 -16.71 10.71
C VAL A 109 0.17 -15.81 11.13
N LEU A 110 -0.66 -15.41 10.18
CA LEU A 110 -1.85 -14.60 10.42
C LEU A 110 -2.93 -15.43 11.11
N LEU A 111 -3.51 -14.85 12.16
CA LEU A 111 -4.58 -15.42 12.95
C LEU A 111 -5.81 -14.50 12.89
N SER A 112 -7.00 -15.10 12.88
CA SER A 112 -8.25 -14.34 12.98
C SER A 112 -8.24 -13.44 14.22
N GLY A 113 -8.69 -12.20 14.06
CA GLY A 113 -8.71 -11.17 15.12
C GLY A 113 -7.46 -10.31 15.20
N MET A 114 -6.39 -10.60 14.45
CA MET A 114 -5.26 -9.68 14.32
C MET A 114 -5.69 -8.42 13.56
N ALA A 115 -5.25 -7.26 14.04
CA ALA A 115 -5.43 -5.98 13.35
C ALA A 115 -4.07 -5.41 12.93
N LEU A 116 -3.95 -5.04 11.65
CA LEU A 116 -2.70 -4.65 11.00
C LEU A 116 -2.93 -3.47 10.07
N THR A 117 -1.90 -2.66 9.83
CA THR A 117 -1.83 -1.78 8.66
C THR A 117 -1.16 -2.52 7.51
N LEU A 118 -1.74 -2.37 6.31
CA LEU A 118 -1.02 -2.55 5.06
C LEU A 118 -0.86 -1.15 4.46
N GLU A 119 0.38 -0.75 4.20
CA GLU A 119 0.73 0.63 3.84
C GLU A 119 1.87 0.74 2.80
N PRO A 120 1.79 0.00 1.66
CA PRO A 120 2.88 -0.04 0.70
C PRO A 120 3.28 1.34 0.18
N MET A 121 4.57 1.65 0.30
CA MET A 121 5.22 2.82 -0.29
C MET A 121 5.98 2.39 -1.54
N VAL A 122 5.60 2.96 -2.68
CA VAL A 122 6.11 2.61 -4.01
C VAL A 122 6.93 3.75 -4.56
N ASN A 123 8.18 3.47 -4.93
CA ASN A 123 9.08 4.42 -5.55
C ASN A 123 9.17 4.18 -7.06
N GLU A 124 9.29 5.26 -7.82
CA GLU A 124 9.55 5.22 -9.26
C GLU A 124 10.97 4.76 -9.64
N GLY A 125 11.92 4.86 -8.72
CA GLY A 125 13.29 4.43 -8.94
C GLY A 125 13.76 3.47 -7.87
N SER A 126 14.81 3.84 -7.16
CA SER A 126 15.43 3.03 -6.12
C SER A 126 14.52 2.86 -4.89
N PRO A 127 14.55 1.70 -4.19
CA PRO A 127 13.85 1.53 -2.92
C PRO A 127 14.49 2.32 -1.76
N ALA A 128 15.68 2.90 -1.99
CA ALA A 128 16.43 3.62 -0.98
C ALA A 128 15.80 4.98 -0.66
N VAL A 129 15.77 5.30 0.63
CA VAL A 129 15.29 6.58 1.15
C VAL A 129 16.34 7.21 2.06
N ARG A 130 16.23 8.52 2.28
CA ARG A 130 16.99 9.28 3.27
C ARG A 130 16.02 10.08 4.13
N ILE A 131 16.38 10.27 5.39
CA ILE A 131 15.68 11.19 6.30
C ILE A 131 16.33 12.57 6.17
N ASP A 132 15.52 13.61 6.00
CA ASP A 132 15.98 15.00 5.96
C ASP A 132 16.48 15.46 7.34
N ALA A 133 17.11 16.64 7.38
CA ALA A 133 17.66 17.22 8.61
C ALA A 133 16.60 17.54 9.68
N ASP A 134 15.31 17.53 9.32
CA ASP A 134 14.20 17.68 10.28
C ASP A 134 13.97 16.42 11.13
N GLY A 135 14.61 15.30 10.79
CA GLY A 135 14.49 14.03 11.50
C GLY A 135 13.22 13.23 11.17
N TRP A 136 12.40 13.70 10.22
CA TRP A 136 11.10 13.11 9.91
C TRP A 136 10.85 12.90 8.42
N THR A 137 11.15 13.90 7.59
CA THR A 137 10.79 13.84 6.17
C THR A 137 11.64 12.80 5.47
N ALA A 138 11.00 11.73 5.01
CA ALA A 138 11.63 10.72 4.17
C ALA A 138 11.53 11.10 2.69
N ARG A 139 12.66 11.08 1.97
CA ARG A 139 12.69 11.26 0.52
C ARG A 139 13.39 10.08 -0.15
N THR A 140 12.97 9.76 -1.36
CA THR A 140 13.70 8.85 -2.25
C THR A 140 15.13 9.35 -2.43
N LEU A 141 16.10 8.44 -2.37
CA LEU A 141 17.51 8.80 -2.49
C LEU A 141 17.85 9.39 -3.88
N ASP A 142 17.16 8.96 -4.93
CA ASP A 142 17.34 9.40 -6.31
C ASP A 142 16.47 10.59 -6.73
N GLY A 143 15.69 11.15 -5.80
CA GLY A 143 14.83 12.31 -6.02
C GLY A 143 13.61 12.08 -6.93
N ARG A 144 13.26 10.82 -7.25
CA ARG A 144 12.07 10.51 -8.05
C ARG A 144 10.79 10.48 -7.20
N ASP A 145 9.64 10.44 -7.86
CA ASP A 145 8.35 10.41 -7.18
C ASP A 145 8.13 9.10 -6.39
N SER A 146 7.39 9.19 -5.30
CA SER A 146 6.92 8.07 -4.46
C SER A 146 5.43 8.22 -4.17
N ALA A 147 4.72 7.11 -3.98
CA ALA A 147 3.30 7.10 -3.62
C ALA A 147 3.01 6.03 -2.57
N GLN A 148 2.04 6.30 -1.69
CA GLN A 148 1.59 5.40 -0.63
C GLN A 148 0.07 5.33 -0.57
N TRP A 149 -0.44 4.15 -0.22
CA TRP A 149 -1.83 3.93 0.18
C TRP A 149 -1.84 3.04 1.41
N GLU A 150 -2.84 3.22 2.27
CA GLU A 150 -2.95 2.45 3.49
C GLU A 150 -4.38 2.19 3.93
N HIS A 151 -4.56 0.98 4.47
CA HIS A 151 -5.70 0.63 5.29
C HIS A 151 -5.27 -0.12 6.55
N THR A 152 -5.94 0.20 7.65
CA THR A 152 -6.10 -0.74 8.76
C THR A 152 -7.07 -1.86 8.34
N ILE A 153 -6.66 -3.11 8.54
CA ILE A 153 -7.46 -4.32 8.33
C ILE A 153 -7.57 -5.16 9.61
N ALA A 154 -8.63 -5.95 9.72
CA ALA A 154 -8.71 -7.09 10.64
C ALA A 154 -8.66 -8.39 9.84
N VAL A 155 -7.88 -9.37 10.31
CA VAL A 155 -7.92 -10.73 9.77
C VAL A 155 -9.24 -11.37 10.22
N SER A 156 -10.15 -11.67 9.29
CA SER A 156 -11.42 -12.35 9.57
C SER A 156 -11.24 -13.87 9.53
N ALA A 157 -12.34 -14.63 9.64
CA ALA A 157 -12.30 -16.09 9.59
C ALA A 157 -11.87 -16.65 8.21
N ASP A 158 -12.07 -15.87 7.14
CA ASP A 158 -11.91 -16.29 5.75
C ASP A 158 -11.08 -15.30 4.90
N GLY A 159 -10.66 -14.16 5.45
CA GLY A 159 -9.91 -13.16 4.69
C GLY A 159 -9.50 -11.94 5.52
N ALA A 160 -9.64 -10.77 4.90
CA ALA A 160 -9.44 -9.46 5.52
C ALA A 160 -10.74 -8.64 5.52
N GLU A 161 -11.05 -8.05 6.66
CA GLU A 161 -12.03 -6.97 6.78
C GLU A 161 -11.29 -5.63 6.77
N VAL A 162 -11.65 -4.72 5.85
CA VAL A 162 -11.04 -3.39 5.75
C VAL A 162 -11.76 -2.41 6.68
N LEU A 163 -11.18 -2.16 7.85
CA LEU A 163 -11.79 -1.33 8.90
C LEU A 163 -11.81 0.17 8.58
N THR A 164 -11.00 0.58 7.62
CA THR A 164 -10.83 1.99 7.21
C THR A 164 -11.29 2.24 5.78
N LEU A 165 -12.16 1.37 5.25
CA LEU A 165 -12.73 1.54 3.92
C LEU A 165 -13.50 2.87 3.85
N ARG A 166 -13.14 3.72 2.90
CA ARG A 166 -13.69 5.07 2.81
C ARG A 166 -15.06 5.06 2.13
N PRO A 167 -15.98 5.98 2.47
CA PRO A 167 -17.24 6.12 1.74
C PRO A 167 -17.01 6.35 0.24
N GLY A 168 -17.58 5.47 -0.59
CA GLY A 168 -17.47 5.54 -2.05
C GLY A 168 -16.16 5.00 -2.63
N GLU A 169 -15.24 4.51 -1.80
CA GLU A 169 -14.04 3.81 -2.28
C GLU A 169 -14.43 2.43 -2.84
N VAL A 170 -14.09 2.22 -4.10
CA VAL A 170 -14.32 0.93 -4.78
C VAL A 170 -13.01 0.16 -4.78
N PRO A 171 -12.93 -1.07 -4.23
CA PRO A 171 -11.77 -1.92 -4.39
C PRO A 171 -11.46 -2.15 -5.88
N PRO A 172 -10.20 -2.05 -6.32
CA PRO A 172 -9.83 -2.37 -7.70
C PRO A 172 -10.12 -3.85 -8.00
N LEU A 173 -10.44 -4.14 -9.26
CA LEU A 173 -10.43 -5.51 -9.74
C LEU A 173 -8.96 -5.96 -9.83
N ILE A 174 -8.55 -6.85 -8.94
CA ILE A 174 -7.25 -7.49 -9.00
C ILE A 174 -7.38 -8.75 -9.85
N SER A 175 -6.70 -8.78 -11.00
CA SER A 175 -6.61 -9.99 -11.82
C SER A 175 -5.77 -11.03 -11.09
N SER A 176 -6.33 -12.22 -10.88
CA SER A 176 -5.64 -13.39 -10.30
C SER A 176 -4.60 -13.99 -11.25
#